data_AF-A0A1I4PPX7-F1
#
_entry.id   AF-A0A1I4PPX7-F1
#
_cell.length_a   1.000
_cell.length_b   1.000
_cell.length_c   1.000
_cell.angle_alpha   90.00
_cell.angle_beta   90.00
_cell.angle_gamma   90.00
#
_symmetry.space_group_name_H-M   'P 1'
#
loop_
_entity.id
_entity.type
_entity.pdbx_description
1 polymer ?
#
loop_
_entity_poly.entity_id
_entity_poly.type
_entity_poly.pdbx_seq_one_letter_code
_entity_poly.pdbx_strand_id
1 'polypeptide(L)'
;MSNVFLIPRTIISGNDALEKSGSYLKKCGNKAFIVTDNMMVTIGNIQKLVNVLDKQEIGYELFAEINSEPTDQMVYQGVKTYKETKCDFLIAIGGGSPIDT
;
A
#
# COMPACT_ATOMS: atom_id res chain seq x y z
N MET A 1 -31.66 -20.05 6.43
CA MET A 1 -30.84 -19.63 5.27
C MET A 1 -29.50 -19.13 5.79
N SER A 2 -28.40 -19.55 5.19
CA SER A 2 -27.05 -19.06 5.53
C SER A 2 -26.69 -17.87 4.65
N ASN A 3 -25.96 -16.89 5.19
CA ASN A 3 -25.45 -15.72 4.47
C ASN A 3 -23.92 -15.76 4.42
N VAL A 4 -23.33 -15.20 3.36
CA VAL A 4 -21.88 -15.06 3.19
C VAL A 4 -21.44 -13.65 3.61
N PHE A 5 -20.33 -13.56 4.35
CA PHE A 5 -19.70 -12.31 4.76
C PHE A 5 -18.21 -12.35 4.41
N LEU A 6 -17.78 -11.47 3.51
CA LEU A 6 -16.39 -11.41 3.04
C LEU A 6 -15.66 -10.27 3.74
N ILE A 7 -14.50 -10.56 4.32
CA ILE A 7 -13.63 -9.59 4.98
C ILE A 7 -12.17 -9.92 4.71
N PRO A 8 -11.25 -8.95 4.89
CA PRO A 8 -9.83 -9.24 4.93
C PRO A 8 -9.51 -10.33 5.95
N ARG A 9 -8.58 -11.22 5.60
CA ARG A 9 -8.13 -12.32 6.49
C ARG A 9 -7.60 -11.80 7.83
N THR A 10 -6.95 -10.63 7.82
CA THR A 10 -6.35 -10.00 8.99
C THR A 10 -6.66 -8.51 8.94
N ILE A 11 -7.16 -7.99 10.06
CA ILE A 11 -7.38 -6.55 10.28
C ILE A 11 -6.61 -6.18 11.55
N ILE A 12 -5.71 -5.21 11.44
CA ILE A 12 -4.96 -4.66 12.57
C ILE A 12 -5.42 -3.22 12.75
N SER A 13 -6.01 -2.91 13.91
CA SER A 13 -6.61 -1.60 14.18
C SER A 13 -6.24 -1.08 15.56
N GLY A 14 -6.29 0.25 15.72
CA GLY A 14 -5.93 0.96 16.94
C GLY A 14 -4.63 1.74 16.80
N ASN A 15 -4.20 2.37 17.90
CA ASN A 15 -2.92 3.08 17.93
C ASN A 15 -1.76 2.10 17.68
N ASP A 16 -0.75 2.58 16.97
CA ASP A 16 0.46 1.85 16.60
C ASP A 16 0.22 0.61 15.72
N ALA A 17 -0.93 0.55 15.03
CA ALA A 17 -1.28 -0.57 14.16
C ALA A 17 -0.28 -0.76 13.01
N LEU A 18 0.25 0.33 12.46
CA LEU A 18 1.25 0.30 11.38
C LEU A 18 2.58 -0.28 11.86
N GLU A 19 3.02 0.09 13.05
CA GLU A 19 4.26 -0.42 13.65
C GLU A 19 4.13 -1.92 13.93
N LYS A 20 2.98 -2.36 14.46
CA LYS A 20 2.70 -3.78 14.73
C LYS A 20 2.53 -4.60 13.44
N SER A 21 2.12 -3.96 12.34
CA SER A 21 1.93 -4.65 11.06
C SER A 21 3.26 -5.02 10.38
N GLY A 22 4.40 -4.46 10.77
CA GLY A 22 5.71 -4.77 10.16
C GLY A 22 6.01 -6.27 10.04
N SER A 23 5.75 -7.03 11.09
CA SER A 23 5.94 -8.50 11.08
C SER A 23 5.01 -9.26 10.13
N TYR A 24 3.87 -8.66 9.77
CA TYR A 24 2.95 -9.17 8.76
C TYR A 24 3.41 -8.76 7.36
N LEU A 25 3.86 -7.50 7.18
CA LEU A 25 4.39 -7.01 5.91
C LEU A 25 5.57 -7.86 5.43
N LYS A 26 6.48 -8.26 6.33
CA LYS A 26 7.60 -9.14 5.97
C LYS A 26 7.17 -10.51 5.45
N LYS A 27 5.96 -10.97 5.80
CA LYS A 27 5.39 -12.23 5.29
C LYS A 27 4.74 -12.05 3.91
N CYS A 28 4.49 -10.83 3.46
CA CYS A 28 3.89 -10.55 2.16
C CYS A 28 4.91 -10.62 1.02
N GLY A 29 6.15 -10.18 1.25
CA GLY A 29 7.19 -10.15 0.22
C GLY A 29 8.44 -9.39 0.66
N ASN A 30 9.31 -9.12 -0.31
CA ASN A 30 10.60 -8.46 -0.11
C ASN A 30 10.65 -7.05 -0.70
N LYS A 31 9.80 -6.73 -1.68
CA LYS A 31 9.75 -5.40 -2.30
C LYS A 31 8.31 -4.93 -2.53
N ALA A 32 7.88 -3.94 -1.75
CA ALA A 32 6.55 -3.35 -1.80
C ALA A 32 6.41 -2.36 -2.96
N PHE A 33 5.28 -2.36 -3.64
CA PHE A 33 4.84 -1.25 -4.48
C PHE A 33 3.79 -0.44 -3.73
N ILE A 34 4.16 0.80 -3.38
CA ILE A 34 3.33 1.69 -2.57
C ILE A 34 2.51 2.57 -3.49
N VAL A 35 1.18 2.44 -3.45
CA VAL A 35 0.23 3.26 -4.21
C VAL A 35 -0.37 4.30 -3.27
N THR A 36 -0.29 5.57 -3.65
CA THR A 36 -0.73 6.69 -2.82
C THR A 36 -1.13 7.90 -3.65
N ASP A 37 -1.77 8.88 -3.00
CA ASP A 37 -1.90 10.24 -3.51
C ASP A 37 -0.76 11.15 -3.01
N ASN A 38 -0.64 12.32 -3.66
CA ASN A 38 0.33 13.36 -3.28
C ASN A 38 0.07 14.01 -1.92
N MET A 39 -1.16 13.95 -1.40
CA MET A 39 -1.49 14.52 -0.10
C MET A 39 -0.82 13.71 1.01
N MET A 40 -0.90 12.38 0.95
CA MET A 40 -0.29 11.45 1.91
C MET A 40 1.24 11.59 1.97
N VAL A 41 1.87 11.89 0.83
CA VAL A 41 3.30 12.24 0.75
C VAL A 41 3.55 13.55 1.51
N THR A 42 2.77 14.58 1.20
CA THR A 42 2.94 15.93 1.76
C THR A 42 2.76 15.98 3.28
N ILE A 43 1.80 15.21 3.82
CA ILE A 43 1.53 15.16 5.27
C ILE A 43 2.48 14.21 6.03
N GLY A 44 3.44 13.59 5.35
CA GLY A 44 4.50 12.78 5.97
C GLY A 44 4.07 11.37 6.39
N ASN A 45 2.88 10.90 6.00
CA ASN A 45 2.41 9.55 6.34
C ASN A 45 3.23 8.47 5.65
N ILE A 46 3.71 8.73 4.42
CA ILE A 46 4.61 7.82 3.70
C ILE A 46 5.88 7.55 4.51
N GLN A 47 6.44 8.56 5.17
CA GLN A 47 7.67 8.38 5.96
C GLN A 47 7.47 7.39 7.11
N LYS A 48 6.29 7.37 7.74
CA LYS A 48 5.98 6.40 8.80
C LYS A 48 6.00 4.97 8.27
N LEU A 49 5.41 4.75 7.08
CA LEU A 49 5.42 3.46 6.41
C LEU A 49 6.84 3.04 6.02
N VAL A 50 7.59 3.93 5.37
CA VAL A 50 8.99 3.69 4.98
C VAL A 50 9.84 3.27 6.18
N ASN A 51 9.71 3.97 7.32
CA ASN A 51 10.42 3.61 8.54
C ASN A 51 10.10 2.19 9.03
N VAL A 52 8.87 1.70 8.83
CA VAL A 52 8.48 0.33 9.17
C VAL A 52 9.07 -0.67 8.17
N LEU A 53 9.03 -0.36 6.88
CA LEU A 53 9.60 -1.20 5.83
C LEU A 53 11.12 -1.34 5.98
N ASP A 54 11.82 -0.25 6.26
CA ASP A 54 13.27 -0.24 6.49
C ASP A 54 13.66 -1.11 7.69
N LYS A 55 12.91 -1.02 8.80
CA LYS A 55 13.11 -1.88 9.99
C LYS A 55 12.91 -3.37 9.69
N GLN A 56 12.15 -3.70 8.66
CA GLN A 56 11.91 -5.08 8.23
C GLN A 56 12.79 -5.49 7.04
N GLU A 57 13.69 -4.61 6.58
CA GLU A 57 14.51 -4.81 5.38
C GLU A 57 13.64 -5.18 4.16
N ILE A 58 12.57 -4.42 3.96
CA ILE A 58 11.66 -4.56 2.82
C ILE A 58 11.96 -3.40 1.88
N GLY A 59 12.37 -3.69 0.65
CA GLY A 59 12.52 -2.68 -0.38
C GLY A 59 11.17 -2.10 -0.77
N TYR A 60 11.15 -0.92 -1.39
CA TYR A 60 9.90 -0.36 -1.88
C TYR A 60 10.09 0.47 -3.15
N GLU A 61 8.98 0.67 -3.85
CA GLU A 61 8.81 1.64 -4.92
C GLU A 61 7.59 2.50 -4.58
N LEU A 62 7.66 3.81 -4.79
CA LEU A 62 6.56 4.73 -4.51
C LEU A 62 5.89 5.19 -5.80
N PHE A 63 4.59 4.96 -5.91
CA PHE A 63 3.74 5.46 -6.98
C PHE A 63 2.70 6.42 -6.39
N ALA A 64 3.03 7.72 -6.47
CA ALA A 64 2.23 8.81 -5.89
C ALA A 64 1.41 9.59 -6.93
N GLU A 65 1.14 8.97 -8.08
CA GLU A 65 0.48 9.62 -9.22
C GLU A 65 -1.06 9.52 -9.18
N ILE A 66 -1.62 9.01 -8.07
CA ILE A 66 -3.07 8.86 -7.92
C ILE A 66 -3.70 10.19 -7.49
N ASN A 67 -4.76 10.57 -8.20
CA ASN A 67 -5.60 11.73 -7.85
C ASN A 67 -6.97 11.26 -7.33
N SER A 68 -7.88 12.18 -7.03
CA SER A 68 -9.17 11.85 -6.41
C SER A 68 -10.10 10.98 -7.28
N GLU A 69 -9.89 10.92 -8.60
CA GLU A 69 -10.75 10.22 -9.56
C GLU A 69 -9.87 9.32 -10.44
N PRO A 70 -9.60 8.08 -10.00
CA PRO A 70 -8.63 7.22 -10.65
C PRO A 70 -9.13 6.81 -12.04
N THR A 71 -8.24 6.87 -13.03
CA THR A 71 -8.55 6.47 -14.41
C THR A 71 -7.90 5.13 -14.75
N ASP A 72 -8.43 4.47 -15.77
CA ASP A 72 -7.82 3.27 -16.36
C ASP A 72 -6.36 3.51 -16.78
N GLN A 73 -6.05 4.69 -17.31
CA GLN A 73 -4.68 5.08 -17.66
C GLN A 73 -3.73 5.08 -16.45
N MET A 74 -4.19 5.54 -15.28
CA MET A 74 -3.40 5.49 -14.04
C MET A 74 -3.15 4.04 -13.61
N VAL A 75 -4.16 3.18 -13.72
CA VAL A 75 -4.02 1.74 -13.44
C VAL A 75 -2.99 1.11 -14.38
N TYR A 76 -3.07 1.38 -15.68
CA TYR A 76 -2.11 0.86 -16.66
C TYR A 76 -0.67 1.31 -16.36
N GLN A 77 -0.49 2.58 -15.99
CA GLN A 77 0.80 3.11 -15.61
C GLN A 77 1.32 2.46 -14.31
N GLY A 78 0.47 2.33 -13.29
CA GLY A 78 0.81 1.64 -12.05
C GLY A 78 1.22 0.19 -12.26
N VAL A 79 0.46 -0.57 -13.07
CA VAL A 79 0.77 -1.96 -13.43
C VAL A 79 2.09 -2.07 -14.19
N LYS A 80 2.38 -1.12 -15.08
CA LYS A 80 3.66 -1.07 -15.79
C LYS A 80 4.82 -0.86 -14.81
N THR A 81 4.74 0.16 -13.96
CA THR A 81 5.78 0.47 -12.97
C THR A 81 5.95 -0.69 -11.98
N TYR A 82 4.87 -1.32 -11.52
CA TYR A 82 4.90 -2.49 -10.64
C TYR A 82 5.77 -3.62 -11.25
N LYS A 83 5.54 -3.92 -12.53
CA LYS A 83 6.29 -4.96 -13.26
C LYS A 83 7.75 -4.59 -13.49
N GLU A 84 8.02 -3.36 -13.90
CA GLU A 84 9.38 -2.87 -14.19
C GLU A 84 10.25 -2.85 -12.93
N THR A 85 9.67 -2.48 -11.80
CA THR A 85 10.38 -2.34 -10.52
C THR A 85 10.50 -3.65 -9.75
N LYS A 86 9.94 -4.74 -10.29
CA LYS A 86 9.99 -6.10 -9.73
C LYS A 86 9.51 -6.16 -8.27
N CYS A 87 8.48 -5.38 -7.96
CA CYS A 87 7.81 -5.50 -6.68
C CYS A 87 7.03 -6.82 -6.62
N ASP A 88 6.89 -7.37 -5.41
CA ASP A 88 6.26 -8.68 -5.19
C ASP A 88 4.99 -8.60 -4.33
N PHE A 89 4.67 -7.43 -3.78
CA PHE A 89 3.37 -7.14 -3.17
C PHE A 89 3.01 -5.64 -3.22
N LEU A 90 1.77 -5.32 -2.88
CA LEU A 90 1.20 -3.97 -2.92
C LEU A 90 0.91 -3.44 -1.52
N ILE A 91 1.10 -2.12 -1.35
CA ILE A 91 0.63 -1.36 -0.19
C ILE A 91 -0.11 -0.13 -0.71
N ALA A 92 -1.43 -0.07 -0.51
CA ALA A 92 -2.18 1.15 -0.71
C ALA A 92 -2.19 1.98 0.58
N ILE A 93 -1.93 3.28 0.48
CA ILE A 93 -2.03 4.22 1.60
C ILE A 93 -2.79 5.47 1.15
N GLY A 94 -3.90 5.77 1.81
CA GLY A 94 -4.73 6.91 1.48
C GLY A 94 -6.20 6.66 1.75
N GLY A 95 -7.04 7.41 1.05
CA GLY A 95 -8.50 7.20 1.01
C GLY A 95 -8.90 6.10 0.01
N GLY A 96 -10.15 6.15 -0.44
CA GLY A 96 -10.69 5.16 -1.39
C GLY A 96 -9.95 5.13 -2.73
N SER A 97 -9.60 6.29 -3.30
CA SER A 97 -8.99 6.34 -4.63
C SER A 97 -7.66 5.55 -4.74
N PRO A 98 -6.63 5.76 -3.89
CA PRO A 98 -5.43 4.93 -3.91
C PRO A 98 -5.66 3.45 -3.56
N ILE A 99 -6.74 3.11 -2.85
CA ILE A 99 -7.09 1.73 -2.51
C ILE A 99 -7.78 1.02 -3.67
N ASP A 100 -8.58 1.75 -4.45
CA ASP A 100 -9.32 1.25 -5.61
C ASP A 100 -8.46 1.17 -6.88
N THR A 101 -7.33 1.88 -6.92
CA THR A 101 -6.38 1.91 -8.06
C THR A 101 -5.41 0.73 -8.04
#